data_AF-A0A7K3XIK9-F1
#
_entry.id   AF-A0A7K3XIK9-F1
#
_cell.length_a   1.000
_cell.length_b   1.000
_cell.length_c   1.000
_cell.angle_alpha   90.00
_cell.angle_beta   90.00
_cell.angle_gamma   90.00
#
_symmetry.space_group_name_H-M   'P 1'
#
loop_
_entity.id
_entity.type
_entity.pdbx_description
1 polymer ?
#
loop_
_entity_poly.entity_id
_entity_poly.type
_entity_poly.pdbx_seq_one_letter_code
_entity_poly.pdbx_strand_id
1 'polypeptide(L)'
;MFIKTNDKNLDDEITPLLALLDVLLSKCTAKQSQVLYLKLLGYDELFIARVLKKKQATINGHSTSAGWNAIEKAVLFFEKKIKSQTETI
;
A
#
# COMPACT_ATOMS: atom_id res chain seq x y z
N MET A 1 -1.84 -6.62 10.90
CA MET A 1 -1.13 -5.37 11.15
C MET A 1 -1.89 -4.54 12.16
N PHE A 2 -1.18 -3.90 13.09
CA PHE A 2 -1.77 -2.95 14.03
C PHE A 2 -0.89 -1.70 14.09
N ILE A 3 -1.53 -0.54 14.14
CA ILE A 3 -0.88 0.76 14.32
C ILE A 3 -1.54 1.43 15.51
N LYS A 4 -0.72 2.05 16.36
CA LYS A 4 -1.17 2.87 17.48
C LYS A 4 -0.60 4.27 17.31
N THR A 5 -1.46 5.26 17.33
CA THR A 5 -1.11 6.67 17.24
C THR A 5 -1.47 7.39 18.53
N ASN A 6 -1.07 8.66 18.65
CA ASN A 6 -1.48 9.52 19.78
C ASN A 6 -2.90 10.09 19.59
N ASP A 7 -3.55 9.85 18.44
CA ASP A 7 -4.92 10.27 18.13
C ASP A 7 -5.84 9.03 18.09
N LYS A 8 -6.69 8.91 19.11
CA LYS A 8 -7.62 7.78 19.22
C LYS A 8 -8.62 7.72 18.06
N ASN A 9 -9.04 8.86 17.50
CA ASN A 9 -9.96 8.86 16.36
C ASN A 9 -9.25 8.34 15.11
N LEU A 10 -7.98 8.67 14.93
CA LEU A 10 -7.16 8.15 13.83
C LEU A 10 -6.96 6.62 13.96
N ASP A 11 -6.75 6.13 15.18
CA ASP A 11 -6.67 4.68 15.44
C ASP A 11 -7.96 3.96 15.04
N ASP A 12 -9.12 4.49 15.45
CA ASP A 12 -10.43 3.89 15.18
C ASP A 12 -10.74 3.87 13.67
N GLU A 13 -10.25 4.84 12.91
CA GLU A 13 -10.40 4.88 11.45
C GLU A 13 -9.40 4.01 10.67
N ILE A 14 -8.15 3.94 11.10
CA ILE A 14 -7.10 3.16 10.43
C ILE A 14 -7.28 1.66 10.72
N THR A 15 -7.77 1.28 11.89
CA THR A 15 -7.89 -0.12 12.31
C THR A 15 -8.71 -0.97 11.33
N PRO A 16 -9.91 -0.57 10.87
CA PRO A 16 -10.66 -1.29 9.85
C PRO A 16 -9.92 -1.41 8.51
N LEU A 17 -9.20 -0.36 8.10
CA LEU A 17 -8.40 -0.42 6.87
C LEU A 17 -7.27 -1.46 6.99
N LEU A 18 -6.53 -1.46 8.10
CA LEU A 18 -5.45 -2.40 8.33
C LEU A 18 -5.95 -3.84 8.37
N ALA A 19 -7.11 -4.08 9.00
CA ALA A 19 -7.76 -5.39 9.00
C ALA A 19 -8.13 -5.85 7.58
N LEU A 20 -8.64 -4.94 6.73
CA LEU A 20 -8.91 -5.24 5.33
C LEU A 20 -7.62 -5.52 4.54
N LEU A 21 -6.59 -4.71 4.73
CA LEU A 21 -5.28 -4.91 4.10
C LEU A 21 -4.66 -6.25 4.49
N ASP A 22 -4.74 -6.67 5.76
CA ASP A 22 -4.27 -7.99 6.19
C ASP A 22 -4.94 -9.12 5.40
N VAL A 23 -6.26 -9.05 5.23
CA VAL A 23 -7.01 -10.06 4.47
C VAL A 23 -6.60 -10.04 2.99
N LEU A 24 -6.43 -8.86 2.40
CA LEU A 24 -6.04 -8.73 0.99
C LEU A 24 -4.61 -9.24 0.76
N LEU A 25 -3.67 -8.87 1.63
CA LEU A 25 -2.27 -9.28 1.58
C LEU A 25 -2.10 -10.78 1.87
N SER A 26 -2.94 -11.38 2.73
CA SER A 26 -2.91 -12.82 3.00
C SER A 26 -3.20 -13.69 1.76
N LYS A 27 -3.87 -13.12 0.75
CA LYS A 27 -4.19 -13.78 -0.52
C LYS A 27 -3.15 -13.52 -1.61
N CYS A 28 -2.19 -12.61 -1.37
CA CYS A 28 -1.15 -12.30 -2.32
C CYS A 28 -0.06 -13.38 -2.31
N THR A 29 0.35 -13.81 -3.51
CA THR A 29 1.54 -14.66 -3.68
C THR A 29 2.80 -13.89 -3.34
N ALA A 30 3.89 -14.59 -3.00
CA ALA A 30 5.19 -13.97 -2.70
C ALA A 30 5.67 -12.98 -3.79
N LYS A 31 5.41 -13.30 -5.06
CA LYS A 31 5.76 -12.42 -6.20
C LYS A 31 4.91 -11.14 -6.24
N GLN A 32 3.63 -11.24 -5.95
CA GLN A 32 2.74 -10.08 -5.85
C GLN A 32 3.13 -9.19 -4.67
N SER A 33 3.42 -9.80 -3.52
CA SER A 33 3.84 -9.07 -2.32
C SER A 33 5.15 -8.29 -2.53
N GLN A 34 6.11 -8.83 -3.30
CA GLN A 34 7.32 -8.08 -3.67
C GLN A 34 7.02 -6.83 -4.50
N VAL A 35 6.10 -6.94 -5.47
CA VAL A 35 5.68 -5.79 -6.28
C VAL A 35 4.95 -4.76 -5.43
N LEU A 36 4.02 -5.19 -4.59
CA LEU A 36 3.29 -4.30 -3.68
C LEU A 36 4.23 -3.56 -2.72
N TYR A 37 5.20 -4.25 -2.14
CA TYR A 37 6.19 -3.64 -1.25
C TYR A 37 6.94 -2.49 -1.93
N LEU A 38 7.46 -2.70 -3.14
CA LEU A 38 8.19 -1.67 -3.87
C LEU A 38 7.28 -0.50 -4.29
N LYS A 39 6.01 -0.78 -4.61
CA LYS A 39 5.03 0.27 -4.90
C LYS A 39 4.69 1.12 -3.67
N LEU A 40 4.57 0.51 -2.50
CA LEU A 40 4.41 1.22 -1.23
C LEU A 40 5.61 2.11 -0.89
N LEU A 41 6.79 1.80 -1.41
CA LEU A 41 7.98 2.67 -1.32
C LEU A 41 8.00 3.80 -2.37
N GLY A 42 6.98 3.89 -3.23
CA GLY A 42 6.86 4.93 -4.26
C GLY A 42 7.59 4.64 -5.57
N TYR A 43 8.03 3.40 -5.81
CA TYR A 43 8.68 3.04 -7.07
C TYR A 43 7.68 2.76 -8.20
N ASP A 44 8.01 3.20 -9.42
CA ASP A 44 7.25 2.91 -10.63
C ASP A 44 7.52 1.49 -11.19
N GLU A 45 6.67 1.04 -12.10
CA GLU A 45 6.73 -0.32 -12.65
C GLU A 45 7.97 -0.57 -13.52
N LEU A 46 8.54 0.48 -14.14
CA LEU A 46 9.77 0.37 -14.92
C LEU A 46 10.99 0.15 -14.03
N PHE A 47 11.04 0.83 -12.90
CA PHE A 47 12.06 0.64 -11.87
C PHE A 47 11.94 -0.75 -11.26
N ILE A 48 10.73 -1.14 -10.85
CA ILE A 48 10.48 -2.45 -10.26
C ILE A 48 10.85 -3.58 -11.22
N ALA A 49 10.51 -3.44 -12.51
CA ALA A 49 10.88 -4.42 -13.54
C ALA A 49 12.39 -4.63 -13.63
N ARG A 50 13.18 -3.54 -13.56
CA ARG A 50 14.64 -3.60 -13.56
C ARG A 50 15.18 -4.29 -12.30
N VAL A 51 14.69 -3.90 -11.12
CA VAL A 51 15.12 -4.48 -9.83
C VAL A 51 14.84 -5.98 -9.76
N LEU A 52 13.64 -6.39 -10.17
CA LEU A 52 13.21 -7.80 -10.12
C LEU A 52 13.67 -8.62 -11.34
N LYS A 53 14.37 -8.00 -12.30
CA LYS A 53 14.78 -8.62 -13.57
C LYS A 53 13.61 -9.29 -14.29
N LYS A 54 12.48 -8.58 -14.40
CA LYS A 54 11.25 -9.02 -15.08
C LYS A 54 10.82 -8.01 -16.15
N LYS A 55 9.89 -8.41 -17.01
CA LYS A 55 9.24 -7.48 -17.95
C LYS A 55 8.25 -6.58 -17.19
N GLN A 56 8.14 -5.31 -17.59
CA GLN A 56 7.15 -4.39 -17.02
C GLN A 56 5.72 -4.95 -17.08
N ALA A 57 5.34 -5.60 -18.18
CA ALA A 57 4.03 -6.26 -18.31
C ALA A 57 3.76 -7.30 -17.20
N THR A 58 4.80 -8.02 -16.75
CA THR A 58 4.69 -8.96 -15.61
C THR A 58 4.44 -8.21 -14.30
N ILE A 59 5.13 -7.08 -14.09
CA ILE A 59 4.94 -6.23 -12.91
C ILE A 59 3.52 -5.65 -12.90
N ASN A 60 3.04 -5.13 -14.03
CA ASN A 60 1.67 -4.63 -14.18
C ASN A 60 0.66 -5.72 -13.85
N GLY A 61 0.84 -6.94 -14.36
CA GLY A 61 -0.02 -8.08 -14.05
C GLY A 61 -0.05 -8.41 -12.57
N HIS A 62 1.12 -8.49 -11.91
CA HIS A 62 1.20 -8.73 -10.47
C HIS A 62 0.54 -7.62 -9.66
N SER A 63 0.79 -6.35 -10.00
CA SER A 63 0.18 -5.18 -9.36
C SER A 63 -1.35 -5.20 -9.45
N THR A 64 -1.88 -5.43 -10.66
CA THR A 64 -3.33 -5.47 -10.90
C THR A 64 -3.98 -6.64 -10.17
N SER A 65 -3.42 -7.85 -10.26
CA SER A 65 -3.96 -9.03 -9.57
C SER A 65 -3.85 -8.93 -8.05
N ALA A 66 -2.91 -8.13 -7.53
CA ALA A 66 -2.78 -7.87 -6.10
C ALA A 66 -3.72 -6.74 -5.61
N GLY A 67 -4.48 -6.11 -6.50
CA GLY A 67 -5.43 -5.05 -6.15
C GLY A 67 -4.80 -3.69 -5.87
N TRP A 68 -3.63 -3.37 -6.46
CA TRP A 68 -2.89 -2.13 -6.19
C TRP A 68 -3.76 -0.87 -6.28
N ASN A 69 -4.64 -0.75 -7.28
CA ASN A 69 -5.47 0.46 -7.45
C ASN A 69 -6.34 0.79 -6.23
N ALA A 70 -6.81 -0.22 -5.49
CA ALA A 70 -7.58 0.00 -4.27
C ALA A 70 -6.65 0.37 -3.10
N ILE A 71 -5.51 -0.31 -3.00
CA ILE A 71 -4.48 -0.05 -1.99
C ILE A 71 -3.93 1.37 -2.12
N GLU A 72 -3.58 1.80 -3.34
CA GLU A 72 -3.05 3.14 -3.64
C GLU A 72 -4.02 4.24 -3.22
N LYS A 73 -5.31 4.10 -3.54
CA LYS A 73 -6.33 5.07 -3.11
C LYS A 73 -6.39 5.20 -1.58
N ALA A 74 -6.31 4.07 -0.88
CA ALA A 74 -6.30 4.08 0.58
C ALA A 74 -5.03 4.75 1.12
N VAL A 75 -3.86 4.40 0.58
CA VAL A 75 -2.58 5.03 0.97
C VAL A 75 -2.62 6.54 0.76
N LEU A 76 -3.01 7.00 -0.43
CA LEU A 76 -3.09 8.43 -0.75
C LEU A 76 -4.08 9.19 0.15
N PHE A 77 -5.22 8.57 0.48
CA PHE A 77 -6.19 9.16 1.41
C PHE A 77 -5.59 9.37 2.80
N PHE A 78 -4.96 8.34 3.36
CA PHE A 78 -4.37 8.44 4.71
C PHE A 78 -3.11 9.29 4.74
N GLU A 79 -2.28 9.29 3.70
CA GLU A 79 -1.16 10.24 3.58
C GLU A 79 -1.63 11.69 3.63
N LYS A 80 -2.69 12.02 2.86
CA LYS A 80 -3.28 13.36 2.88
C LYS A 80 -3.83 13.70 4.26
N LYS A 81 -4.57 12.77 4.88
CA LYS A 81 -5.18 12.98 6.19
C LYS A 81 -4.12 13.22 7.29
N ILE A 82 -3.07 12.41 7.32
CA ILE A 82 -1.96 12.56 8.28
C ILE A 82 -1.23 13.90 8.07
N LYS A 83 -0.94 14.28 6.81
CA LYS A 83 -0.32 15.58 6.50
C LYS A 83 -1.18 16.76 6.98
N SER A 84 -2.50 16.70 6.76
CA SER A 84 -3.42 17.78 7.18
C SER A 84 -3.48 17.99 8.69
N GLN A 85 -3.23 16.94 9.50
CA GLN A 85 -3.11 17.08 10.96
C GLN A 85 -1.78 17.73 11.39
N THR A 86 -0.75 17.70 10.54
CA THR A 86 0.58 18.24 10.87
C THR A 86 0.66 19.75 10.63
N GLU A 87 -0.19 20.31 9.77
CA GLU A 87 -0.24 21.75 9.44
C GLU A 87 -1.11 22.58 10.42
N THR A 88 -1.61 21.97 11.49
CA THR A 88 -2.45 22.64 12.51
C THR A 88 -1.73 22.81 13.86
N ILE A 89 -0.42 23.09 13.83
CA ILE A 89 0.40 23.45 15.01
C ILE A 89 1.20 24.71 14.70
#